data_AF-A8IF49-F1
#
_entry.id   AF-A8IF49-F1
#
_cell.length_a   1.000
_cell.length_b   1.000
_cell.length_c   1.000
_cell.angle_alpha   90.00
_cell.angle_beta   90.00
_cell.angle_gamma   90.00
#
_symmetry.space_group_name_H-M   'P 1'
#
loop_
_entity.id
_entity.type
_entity.pdbx_description
1 polymer ?
#
loop_
_entity_poly.entity_id
_entity_poly.type
_entity_poly.pdbx_seq_one_letter_code
_entity_poly.pdbx_strand_id
1 'polypeptide(L)' 'MTSRAPDEVMSALHVALAEELLRRVKDGTATAADLNAARQFLKDNGVDAVPAPGSPLNALMSNLPFDPHEDTVN' A
#
# COMPACT_ATOMS: atom_id res chain seq x y z
N MET A 1 19.80 -24.67 -10.78
CA MET A 1 18.73 -24.19 -11.68
C MET A 1 17.56 -23.78 -10.82
N THR A 2 17.45 -22.49 -10.49
CA THR A 2 16.35 -21.94 -9.69
C THR A 2 15.14 -21.78 -10.61
N SER A 3 14.22 -22.75 -10.57
CA SER A 3 12.97 -22.69 -11.33
C SER A 3 12.12 -21.56 -10.76
N ARG A 4 12.01 -20.44 -11.49
CA ARG A 4 11.08 -19.35 -11.16
C ARG A 4 9.67 -19.93 -11.30
N ALA A 5 8.80 -19.72 -10.31
CA ALA A 5 7.41 -20.11 -10.44
C ALA A 5 6.80 -19.48 -11.71
N PRO A 6 5.94 -20.18 -12.46
CA PRO A 6 5.30 -19.62 -13.64
C PRO A 6 4.54 -18.34 -13.27
N ASP A 7 4.62 -17.31 -14.11
CA ASP A 7 4.01 -16.00 -13.85
C ASP A 7 2.51 -16.10 -13.53
N GLU A 8 1.81 -17.06 -14.15
CA GLU A 8 0.40 -17.38 -13.88
C GLU A 8 0.16 -17.81 -12.43
N VAL A 9 1.03 -18.66 -11.88
CA VAL A 9 0.93 -19.15 -10.49
C VAL A 9 1.13 -17.98 -9.52
N MET A 10 2.07 -17.09 -9.82
CA MET A 10 2.32 -15.90 -9.00
C MET A 10 1.13 -14.93 -9.03
N SER A 11 0.53 -14.73 -10.22
CA SER A 11 -0.68 -13.90 -10.36
C SER A 11 -1.87 -14.49 -9.60
N ALA A 12 -2.10 -15.80 -9.71
CA ALA A 12 -3.18 -16.46 -8.97
C ALA A 12 -2.98 -16.36 -7.46
N LEU A 13 -1.74 -16.53 -6.99
CA LEU A 13 -1.40 -16.38 -5.58
C LEU A 13 -1.66 -14.95 -5.09
N HIS A 14 -1.32 -13.95 -5.89
CA HIS A 14 -1.57 -12.54 -5.57
C HIS A 14 -3.07 -12.26 -5.39
N VAL A 15 -3.91 -12.72 -6.33
CA VAL A 15 -5.36 -12.53 -6.25
C VAL A 15 -5.94 -13.21 -5.01
N ALA A 16 -5.60 -14.49 -4.80
CA ALA A 16 -6.11 -15.25 -3.67
C ALA A 16 -5.71 -14.62 -2.31
N LEU A 17 -4.48 -14.11 -2.20
CA LEU A 17 -4.02 -13.43 -1.00
C LEU A 17 -4.75 -12.11 -0.75
N ALA A 18 -4.96 -11.32 -1.80
CA ALA A 18 -5.72 -10.06 -1.71
C ALA A 18 -7.17 -10.30 -1.28
N GLU A 19 -7.84 -11.30 -1.86
CA GLU A 19 -9.23 -11.65 -1.55
C GLU A 19 -9.38 -12.12 -0.10
N GLU A 20 -8.48 -13.00 0.38
CA GLU A 20 -8.55 -13.50 1.76
C GLU A 20 -8.28 -12.40 2.79
N LEU A 21 -7.29 -11.54 2.56
CA LEU A 21 -7.04 -10.38 3.43
C LEU A 21 -8.24 -9.44 3.45
N LEU A 22 -8.83 -9.14 2.28
CA LEU A 22 -10.01 -8.29 2.18
C LEU A 22 -11.21 -8.89 2.92
N ARG A 23 -11.44 -10.19 2.77
CA ARG A 23 -12.53 -10.91 3.43
C ARG A 23 -12.40 -10.82 4.95
N ARG A 24 -11.22 -11.12 5.50
CA ARG A 24 -10.96 -11.03 6.95
C ARG A 24 -11.18 -9.62 7.50
N VAL A 25 -10.76 -8.60 6.75
CA VAL A 25 -10.96 -7.20 7.13
C VAL A 25 -12.45 -6.83 7.15
N LYS A 26 -13.20 -7.22 6.12
CA LYS A 26 -14.65 -6.95 6.03
C LYS A 26 -15.45 -7.70 7.10
N ASP A 27 -15.07 -8.94 7.37
CA ASP A 27 -15.74 -9.80 8.35
C ASP A 27 -15.38 -9.40 9.80
N GLY A 28 -14.43 -8.47 10.00
CA GLY A 28 -13.96 -8.07 11.33
C GLY A 28 -13.16 -9.17 12.05
N THR A 29 -12.71 -10.19 11.33
CA THR A 29 -11.95 -11.33 11.86
C THR A 29 -10.44 -11.19 11.67
N ALA A 30 -10.00 -10.12 10.99
CA ALA A 30 -8.60 -9.81 10.79
C ALA A 30 -7.89 -9.58 12.13
N THR A 31 -6.80 -10.31 12.35
CA THR A 31 -5.89 -10.09 13.46
C THR A 31 -4.97 -8.90 13.19
N ALA A 32 -4.27 -8.42 14.21
CA ALA A 32 -3.23 -7.38 14.01
C ALA A 32 -2.14 -7.82 13.02
N ALA A 33 -1.84 -9.12 12.96
CA ALA A 33 -0.90 -9.67 11.99
C ALA A 33 -1.45 -9.59 10.56
N ASP A 34 -2.73 -9.95 10.36
CA ASP A 34 -3.39 -9.85 9.05
C ASP A 34 -3.45 -8.39 8.56
N LEU A 35 -3.76 -7.44 9.46
CA LEU A 35 -3.79 -6.01 9.14
C LEU A 35 -2.39 -5.46 8.77
N ASN A 36 -1.35 -5.90 9.47
CA ASN A 36 0.03 -5.56 9.12
C ASN A 36 0.43 -6.14 7.76
N ALA A 37 0.06 -7.39 7.49
CA ALA A 37 0.31 -8.04 6.20
C ALA A 37 -0.44 -7.33 5.06
N ALA A 38 -1.72 -6.97 5.26
CA ALA A 38 -2.49 -6.20 4.29
C ALA A 38 -1.87 -4.83 4.02
N ARG A 39 -1.43 -4.09 5.05
CA ARG A 39 -0.72 -2.81 4.86
C ARG A 39 0.55 -2.99 4.02
N GLN A 40 1.34 -4.02 4.31
CA GLN A 40 2.58 -4.28 3.59
C GLN A 40 2.30 -4.71 2.15
N PHE A 41 1.31 -5.57 1.94
CA PHE A 41 0.86 -6.01 0.62
C PHE A 41 0.41 -4.84 -0.25
N LEU A 42 -0.34 -3.88 0.30
CA LEU A 42 -0.72 -2.67 -0.42
C LEU A 42 0.49 -1.82 -0.77
N LYS A 43 1.42 -1.60 0.17
CA LYS A 43 2.65 -0.85 -0.05
C LYS A 43 3.55 -1.47 -1.13
N ASP A 44 3.77 -2.78 -1.06
CA ASP A 44 4.65 -3.51 -1.99
C ASP A 44 4.10 -3.50 -3.43
N ASN A 45 2.79 -3.30 -3.58
CA ASN A 45 2.10 -3.19 -4.86
C ASN A 45 1.77 -1.74 -5.25
N GLY A 46 2.37 -0.75 -4.57
CA GLY A 46 2.23 0.67 -4.92
C GLY A 46 0.86 1.28 -4.59
N VAL A 47 0.03 0.58 -3.80
CA VAL A 47 -1.18 1.13 -3.20
C VAL A 47 -0.79 1.72 -1.85
N ASP A 48 0.11 2.69 -1.87
CA ASP A 48 0.45 3.48 -0.70
C ASP A 48 -0.33 4.80 -0.70
N ALA A 49 -0.58 5.33 0.49
CA ALA A 49 -1.09 6.69 0.66
C ALA A 49 0.07 7.70 0.61
N VAL A 50 1.04 7.51 -0.29
CA VAL A 50 2.07 8.52 -0.50
C VAL A 50 1.46 9.59 -1.41
N PRO A 51 1.60 10.89 -1.08
CA PRO A 51 1.29 11.98 -1.99
C PRO A 51 2.17 11.84 -3.25
N ALA A 52 1.72 11.06 -4.21
CA ALA A 52 2.39 10.94 -5.49
C ALA A 52 2.30 12.30 -6.20
N PRO A 53 3.35 12.76 -6.91
CA PRO A 53 3.27 13.96 -7.74
C PRO A 53 2.09 13.85 -8.72
N GLY A 54 1.14 14.78 -8.64
CA GLY A 54 -0.11 14.74 -9.42
C GLY A 54 -1.32 14.10 -8.72
N SER A 55 -1.19 13.60 -7.49
CA SER A 55 -2.34 13.18 -6.68
C SER A 55 -3.14 14.37 -6.14
N PRO A 56 -4.42 14.19 -5.78
CA PRO A 56 -5.20 15.23 -5.08
C PRO A 56 -4.52 15.72 -3.80
N LEU A 57 -3.77 14.83 -3.12
CA LEU A 57 -2.96 15.15 -1.94
C LEU A 57 -1.79 16.09 -2.28
N ASN A 58 -1.09 15.87 -3.40
CA ASN A 58 -0.05 16.78 -3.88
C ASN A 58 -0.62 18.16 -4.27
N ALA A 59 -1.80 18.19 -4.88
CA ALA A 59 -2.48 19.46 -5.19
C ALA A 59 -2.86 20.23 -3.91
N LEU A 60 -3.26 19.53 -2.84
CA LEU A 60 -3.51 20.16 -1.54
C LEU A 60 -2.21 20.67 -0.90
N MET A 61 -1.11 19.93 -0.99
CA MET A 61 0.21 20.40 -0.52
C MET A 61 0.65 21.69 -1.22
N SER A 62 0.42 21.82 -2.54
CA SER A 62 0.74 23.04 -3.29
C SER A 62 -0.16 24.24 -2.96
N ASN A 63 -1.27 24.03 -2.25
CA ASN A 63 -2.21 25.08 -1.83
C ASN A 63 -2.10 25.41 -0.33
N LEU A 64 -1.17 24.79 0.41
CA LEU A 64 -0.91 25.17 1.79
C LEU A 64 -0.12 26.49 1.82
N PRO A 65 -0.51 27.48 2.65
CA PRO A 65 0.15 28.79 2.73
C PRO A 65 1.49 28.76 3.50
N PHE A 66 2.05 27.57 3.76
CA PHE A 66 3.32 27.36 4.44
C PHE A 66 4.07 26.20 3.77
N ASP A 67 5.38 26.32 3.64
CA ASP A 67 6.24 25.28 3.07
C ASP A 67 6.65 24.29 4.18
N PRO A 68 6.26 23.01 4.11
CA PRO A 68 6.62 22.00 5.11
C PRO A 68 8.13 21.66 5.13
N HIS A 69 8.93 22.21 4.21
CA HIS A 69 10.39 22.03 4.17
C HIS A 69 11.18 23.12 4.92
N GLU A 70 10.52 24.13 5.52
CA GLU A 70 11.22 25.20 6.25
C GLU A 70 11.64 24.86 7.70
N ASP A 71 11.35 23.66 8.21
CA ASP A 71 11.68 23.30 9.61
C ASP A 71 13.05 22.63 9.81
N THR A 72 13.98 22.67 8.83
CA THR A 72 15.34 22.09 9.00
C THR A 72 16.45 23.09 9.33
N VAL A 73 16.14 24.24 9.93
CA VAL A 73 17.17 25.14 10.49
C VAL A 73 16.84 25.56 11.93
N ASN A 74 17.15 24.67 12.88
CA ASN A 74 17.91 25.04 14.08
C ASN A 74 18.52 23.80 14.75
#